data_AF-A0A962YB04-F1
#
_entry.id   AF-A0A962YB04-F1
#
_cell.length_a   1.000
_cell.length_b   1.000
_cell.length_c   1.000
_cell.angle_alpha   90.00
_cell.angle_beta   90.00
_cell.angle_gamma   90.00
#
_symmetry.space_group_name_H-M   'P 1'
#
loop_
_entity.id
_entity.type
_entity.pdbx_description
1 polymer ?
#
loop_
_entity_poly.entity_id
_entity_poly.type
_entity_poly.pdbx_seq_one_letter_code
_entity_poly.pdbx_strand_id
1 'polypeptide(L)'
;DYFFKAMKIDFQQAVAFDYAMLEALGMQKIRLGMADWEQPYDFEGPSLQALLAAVGVEQPTLVTITALDGYKMALDQALLNAHDWTLMIKREGRYFGVGDMGPAWLVFTPKSG
;
A
#
# COMPACT_ATOMS: atom_id res chain seq x y z
N ASP A 1 14.64 -11.45 10.53
CA ASP A 1 13.26 -11.94 10.39
C ASP A 1 13.24 -13.14 9.45
N TYR A 2 12.46 -14.18 9.77
CA TYR A 2 12.33 -15.36 8.90
C TYR A 2 11.62 -15.03 7.57
N PHE A 3 10.71 -14.06 7.56
CA PHE A 3 9.95 -13.67 6.39
C PHE A 3 10.83 -13.06 5.30
N PHE A 4 11.62 -12.03 5.63
CA PHE A 4 12.55 -11.40 4.68
C PHE A 4 13.62 -12.38 4.18
N LYS A 5 14.10 -13.27 5.05
CA LYS A 5 15.07 -14.31 4.67
C LYS A 5 14.46 -15.32 3.69
N ALA A 6 13.22 -15.76 3.93
CA ALA A 6 12.52 -16.68 3.04
C ALA A 6 12.28 -16.07 1.65
N MET A 7 11.98 -14.77 1.60
CA MET A 7 11.74 -14.04 0.35
C MET A 7 13.00 -13.47 -0.31
N LYS A 8 14.17 -13.68 0.30
CA LYS A 8 15.48 -13.16 -0.13
C LYS A 8 15.45 -11.64 -0.36
N ILE A 9 14.90 -10.92 0.62
CA ILE A 9 14.91 -9.45 0.65
C ILE A 9 16.03 -9.00 1.56
N ASP A 10 16.99 -8.28 1.00
CA ASP A 10 18.09 -7.64 1.71
C ASP A 10 17.88 -6.12 1.73
N PHE A 11 18.17 -5.49 2.87
CA PHE A 11 18.11 -4.04 3.05
C PHE A 11 19.19 -3.60 4.04
N GLN A 12 19.70 -2.38 3.85
CA GLN A 12 20.65 -1.78 4.80
C GLN A 12 19.95 -1.18 6.01
N GLN A 13 18.74 -0.64 5.81
CA GLN A 13 17.93 0.00 6.83
C GLN A 13 16.46 -0.37 6.57
N ALA A 14 15.67 -0.44 7.63
CA ALA A 14 14.23 -0.67 7.55
C ALA A 14 13.50 0.08 8.65
N VAL A 15 12.27 0.48 8.34
CA VAL A 15 11.30 1.06 9.28
C VAL A 15 10.05 0.19 9.23
N ALA A 16 9.53 -0.17 10.40
CA ALA A 16 8.26 -0.86 10.52
C ALA A 16 7.18 0.16 10.87
N PHE A 17 6.02 0.05 10.21
CA PHE A 17 4.84 0.84 10.51
C PHE A 17 3.79 -0.06 11.14
N ASP A 18 3.26 0.34 12.30
CA ASP A 18 2.01 -0.21 12.83
C ASP A 18 0.80 0.58 12.31
N TYR A 19 -0.42 0.13 12.62
CA TYR A 19 -1.63 0.81 12.14
C TYR A 19 -1.78 2.25 12.65
N ALA A 20 -1.35 2.55 13.89
CA ALA A 20 -1.45 3.90 14.43
C ALA A 20 -0.49 4.86 13.71
N MET A 21 0.72 4.38 13.38
CA MET A 21 1.67 5.12 12.54
C MET A 21 1.10 5.36 11.14
N LEU A 22 0.50 4.34 10.51
CA LEU A 22 -0.11 4.49 9.18
C LEU A 22 -1.26 5.51 9.19
N GLU A 23 -2.09 5.51 10.23
CA GLU A 23 -3.18 6.48 10.38
C GLU A 23 -2.67 7.91 10.56
N ALA A 24 -1.57 8.09 11.29
CA ALA A 24 -0.94 9.40 11.50
C ALA A 24 -0.40 10.04 10.21
N LEU A 25 -0.19 9.25 9.14
CA LEU A 25 0.20 9.75 7.81
C LEU A 25 -0.95 10.39 7.03
N GLY A 26 -2.18 10.30 7.56
CA GLY A 26 -3.40 10.77 6.90
C GLY A 26 -4.06 9.67 6.07
N MET A 27 -5.34 9.43 6.34
CA MET A 27 -6.12 8.37 5.70
C MET A 27 -6.94 8.93 4.53
N GLN A 28 -6.72 8.41 3.34
CA GLN A 28 -7.58 8.65 2.18
C GLN A 28 -8.69 7.61 2.15
N LYS A 29 -9.87 8.00 1.66
CA LYS A 29 -11.03 7.14 1.53
C LYS A 29 -11.39 6.98 0.05
N ILE A 30 -11.48 5.74 -0.43
CA ILE A 30 -11.85 5.42 -1.81
C ILE A 30 -13.01 4.43 -1.82
N ARG A 31 -14.00 4.66 -2.68
CA ARG A 31 -15.10 3.73 -2.90
C ARG A 31 -14.83 2.88 -4.14
N LEU A 32 -14.69 1.58 -3.97
CA LEU A 32 -14.31 0.64 -5.04
C LEU A 32 -15.32 -0.51 -5.14
N GLY A 33 -15.64 -0.91 -6.37
CA GLY A 33 -16.40 -2.11 -6.67
C GLY A 33 -15.63 -3.02 -7.63
N MET A 34 -15.75 -4.33 -7.44
CA MET A 34 -15.28 -5.34 -8.39
C MET A 34 -16.47 -6.10 -8.97
N ALA A 35 -16.30 -6.70 -10.15
CA ALA A 35 -17.38 -7.41 -10.85
C ALA A 35 -18.05 -8.50 -9.99
N ASP A 36 -17.25 -9.15 -9.14
CA ASP A 36 -17.69 -10.28 -8.30
C ASP A 36 -18.16 -9.82 -6.91
N TRP A 37 -18.25 -8.51 -6.66
CA TRP A 37 -18.73 -7.97 -5.39
C TRP A 37 -20.20 -7.60 -5.46
N GLU A 38 -20.94 -7.88 -4.39
CA GLU A 38 -22.37 -7.54 -4.29
C GLU A 38 -22.63 -6.02 -4.38
N GLN A 39 -21.68 -5.22 -3.92
CA GLN A 39 -21.74 -3.76 -3.93
C GLN A 39 -20.33 -3.17 -3.83
N PRO A 40 -20.13 -1.89 -4.21
CA PRO A 40 -18.90 -1.19 -3.89
C PRO A 40 -18.76 -0.96 -2.38
N TYR A 41 -17.54 -1.04 -1.89
CA TYR A 41 -17.18 -0.81 -0.49
C TYR A 41 -16.24 0.39 -0.36
N ASP A 42 -16.27 1.02 0.80
CA ASP A 42 -15.36 2.08 1.19
C ASP A 42 -14.08 1.48 1.79
N PHE A 43 -12.94 1.94 1.29
CA PHE A 43 -11.60 1.56 1.73
C PHE A 43 -10.86 2.77 2.26
N GLU A 44 -10.04 2.56 3.28
CA GLU A 44 -9.26 3.63 3.90
C GLU A 44 -7.79 3.25 4.08
N GLY A 45 -6.90 4.19 3.79
CA GLY A 45 -5.47 3.99 3.86
C GLY A 45 -4.66 5.23 3.53
N PRO A 46 -3.40 5.33 3.98
CA PRO A 46 -2.50 6.40 3.57
C PRO A 46 -2.05 6.26 2.11
N SER A 47 -1.60 7.36 1.53
CA SER A 47 -0.98 7.33 0.20
C SER A 47 0.42 6.71 0.28
N LEU A 48 0.86 6.05 -0.80
CA LEU A 48 2.23 5.54 -0.91
C LEU A 48 3.24 6.69 -0.80
N GLN A 49 2.90 7.86 -1.32
CA GLN A 49 3.75 9.05 -1.21
C GLN A 49 3.92 9.51 0.25
N ALA A 50 2.85 9.49 1.06
CA ALA A 50 2.96 9.84 2.48
C ALA A 50 3.84 8.84 3.25
N LEU A 51 3.75 7.54 2.93
CA LEU A 51 4.63 6.51 3.49
C LEU A 51 6.10 6.77 3.16
N LEU A 52 6.41 7.05 1.89
CA LEU A 52 7.77 7.31 1.45
C LEU A 52 8.32 8.61 2.04
N ALA A 53 7.52 9.67 2.08
CA ALA A 53 7.90 10.94 2.69
C ALA A 53 8.20 10.80 4.20
N ALA A 54 7.45 9.94 4.91
CA ALA A 54 7.68 9.68 6.34
C ALA A 54 9.07 9.06 6.64
N VAL A 55 9.69 8.42 5.64
CA VAL A 55 11.07 7.90 5.73
C VAL A 55 12.09 8.75 4.96
N GLY A 56 11.71 9.97 4.56
CA GLY A 56 12.58 10.93 3.89
C GLY A 56 12.76 10.72 2.37
N VAL A 57 11.89 9.92 1.74
CA VAL A 57 11.92 9.66 0.29
C VAL A 57 10.82 10.46 -0.41
N GLU A 58 11.20 11.57 -1.04
CA GLU A 58 10.24 12.44 -1.75
C GLU A 58 10.07 12.07 -3.22
N GLN A 59 11.15 11.62 -3.88
CA GLN A 59 11.20 11.36 -5.32
C GLN A 59 11.84 10.00 -5.59
N PRO A 60 11.14 8.88 -5.34
CA PRO A 60 11.65 7.56 -5.64
C PRO A 60 11.83 7.38 -7.16
N THR A 61 12.91 6.72 -7.57
CA THR A 61 13.12 6.30 -8.98
C THR A 61 12.54 4.92 -9.26
N LEU A 62 12.49 4.06 -8.24
CA LEU A 62 11.96 2.71 -8.29
C LEU A 62 11.44 2.31 -6.91
N VAL A 63 10.23 1.75 -6.85
CA VAL A 63 9.67 1.16 -5.63
C VAL A 63 9.30 -0.29 -5.92
N THR A 64 9.87 -1.23 -5.16
CA THR A 64 9.50 -2.64 -5.25
C THR A 64 8.54 -2.99 -4.11
N ILE A 65 7.34 -3.42 -4.48
CA ILE A 65 6.32 -3.90 -3.56
C ILE A 65 6.43 -5.42 -3.51
N THR A 66 6.46 -6.00 -2.31
CA THR A 66 6.40 -7.46 -2.09
C THR A 66 5.27 -7.78 -1.12
N ALA A 67 4.33 -8.62 -1.54
CA ALA A 67 3.22 -9.09 -0.72
C ALA A 67 3.62 -10.32 0.13
N LEU A 68 2.75 -10.70 1.08
CA LEU A 68 2.99 -11.82 2.00
C LEU A 68 3.09 -13.19 1.30
N ASP A 69 2.46 -13.35 0.14
CA ASP A 69 2.52 -14.55 -0.70
C ASP A 69 3.74 -14.59 -1.64
N GLY A 70 4.58 -13.53 -1.60
CA GLY A 70 5.76 -13.39 -2.43
C GLY A 70 5.50 -12.76 -3.80
N TYR A 71 4.28 -12.33 -4.11
CA TYR A 71 4.03 -11.52 -5.31
C TYR A 71 4.84 -10.22 -5.26
N LYS A 72 5.49 -9.87 -6.37
CA LYS A 72 6.34 -8.68 -6.50
C LYS A 72 5.91 -7.81 -7.67
N MET A 73 5.91 -6.50 -7.44
CA MET A 73 5.67 -5.49 -8.46
C MET A 73 6.71 -4.38 -8.33
N ALA A 74 7.24 -3.93 -9.45
CA ALA A 74 8.16 -2.81 -9.52
C ALA A 74 7.44 -1.59 -10.11
N LEU A 75 7.48 -0.47 -9.40
CA LEU A 75 6.90 0.80 -9.80
C LEU A 75 8.02 1.75 -10.17
N ASP A 76 8.20 2.00 -11.46
CA ASP A 76 9.11 3.02 -11.95
C ASP A 76 8.51 4.43 -11.77
N GLN A 77 9.33 5.45 -12.02
CA GLN A 77 8.89 6.84 -11.88
C GLN A 77 7.71 7.19 -12.79
N ALA A 78 7.62 6.62 -14.00
CA ALA A 78 6.52 6.89 -14.92
C ALA A 78 5.19 6.36 -14.36
N LEU A 79 5.20 5.13 -13.83
CA LEU A 79 4.03 4.48 -13.26
C LEU A 79 3.61 5.11 -11.92
N LEU A 80 4.58 5.50 -11.08
CA LEU A 80 4.33 6.26 -9.86
C LEU A 80 3.69 7.62 -10.15
N ASN A 81 4.09 8.27 -11.24
CA ASN A 81 3.56 9.58 -11.62
C ASN A 81 2.20 9.49 -12.32
N ALA A 82 1.87 8.38 -12.98
CA ALA A 82 0.64 8.20 -13.74
C ALA A 82 -0.60 7.90 -12.86
N HIS A 83 -0.40 7.44 -11.62
CA HIS A 83 -1.49 6.97 -10.76
C HIS A 83 -1.41 7.51 -9.34
N ASP A 84 -2.56 7.55 -8.68
CA ASP A 84 -2.64 7.75 -7.23
C ASP A 84 -2.58 6.40 -6.54
N TRP A 85 -1.50 6.17 -5.79
CA TRP A 85 -1.21 4.93 -5.09
C TRP A 85 -1.57 5.04 -3.61
N THR A 86 -2.38 4.11 -3.12
CA THR A 86 -2.91 4.10 -1.74
C THR A 86 -2.77 2.73 -1.10
N LEU A 87 -2.24 2.71 0.12
CA LEU A 87 -2.11 1.49 0.91
C LEU A 87 -3.35 1.33 1.79
N MET A 88 -4.35 0.63 1.30
CA MET A 88 -5.58 0.37 2.05
C MET A 88 -5.31 -0.59 3.21
N ILE A 89 -5.80 -0.23 4.38
CA ILE A 89 -5.70 -1.04 5.60
C ILE A 89 -7.06 -1.26 6.26
N LYS A 90 -8.10 -0.51 5.87
CA LYS A 90 -9.48 -0.70 6.34
C LYS A 90 -10.47 -0.86 5.18
N ARG A 91 -11.54 -1.59 5.46
CA ARG A 91 -12.79 -1.63 4.68
C ARG A 91 -13.97 -1.41 5.60
N GLU A 92 -14.85 -0.48 5.25
CA GLU A 92 -16.02 -0.11 6.06
C GLU A 92 -15.63 0.21 7.52
N GLY A 93 -14.56 0.98 7.71
CA GLY A 93 -14.04 1.38 9.02
C GLY A 93 -13.34 0.28 9.83
N ARG A 94 -13.22 -0.95 9.32
CA ARG A 94 -12.58 -2.09 10.01
C ARG A 94 -11.27 -2.46 9.35
N TYR A 95 -10.23 -2.76 10.15
CA TYR A 95 -8.96 -3.25 9.60
C TYR A 95 -9.13 -4.55 8.83
N PHE A 96 -8.32 -4.74 7.80
CA PHE A 96 -8.24 -6.02 7.11
C PHE A 96 -7.78 -7.14 8.07
N GLY A 97 -8.37 -8.32 7.91
CA GLY A 97 -7.80 -9.55 8.45
C GLY A 97 -6.52 -9.94 7.70
N VAL A 98 -5.83 -10.99 8.14
CA VAL A 98 -4.73 -11.57 7.35
C VAL A 98 -5.33 -12.51 6.30
N GLY A 99 -4.93 -12.37 5.04
CA GLY A 99 -5.47 -13.13 3.91
C GLY A 99 -6.32 -12.28 2.96
N ASP A 100 -6.60 -12.82 1.77
CA ASP A 100 -7.20 -12.13 0.63
C ASP A 100 -6.46 -10.84 0.24
N MET A 101 -6.92 -9.70 0.76
CA MET A 101 -6.36 -8.36 0.51
C MET A 101 -5.58 -7.82 1.71
N GLY A 102 -5.50 -8.58 2.80
CA GLY A 102 -4.96 -8.10 4.05
C GLY A 102 -3.64 -8.73 4.46
N PRO A 103 -2.91 -8.09 5.39
CA PRO A 103 -3.36 -6.97 6.25
C PRO A 103 -3.29 -5.58 5.58
N ALA A 104 -2.72 -5.47 4.38
CA ALA A 104 -2.68 -4.22 3.62
C ALA A 104 -2.74 -4.50 2.11
N TRP A 105 -3.42 -3.61 1.38
CA TRP A 105 -3.63 -3.74 -0.07
C TRP A 105 -3.22 -2.45 -0.77
N LEU A 106 -2.23 -2.53 -1.66
CA LEU A 106 -1.85 -1.39 -2.48
C LEU A 106 -2.79 -1.29 -3.68
N VAL A 107 -3.52 -0.18 -3.76
CA VAL A 107 -4.46 0.14 -4.82
C VAL A 107 -3.95 1.33 -5.62
N PHE A 108 -4.20 1.32 -6.93
CA PHE A 108 -3.98 2.48 -7.78
C PHE A 108 -5.29 2.93 -8.43
N THR A 109 -5.41 4.23 -8.64
CA THR A 109 -6.45 4.82 -9.48
C THR A 109 -5.81 5.76 -10.51
N PRO A 110 -6.42 5.98 -11.68
CA PRO A 110 -5.97 7.03 -12.59
C PRO A 110 -5.97 8.37 -11.84
N LYS A 111 -4.93 9.18 -12.02
CA LYS A 111 -4.92 10.51 -11.39
C LYS A 111 -6.15 11.30 -11.82
N SER A 112 -6.84 11.83 -10.82
CA SER A 112 -7.93 12.78 -11.07
C SER A 112 -7.31 14.05 -11.65
N GLY A 113 -7.65 14.40 -12.89
CA GLY A 113 -7.26 15.67 -13.51
C GLY A 113 -8.01 16.85 -12.94
#